data_AF-A0A538RCQ2-F1
#
_entry.id   AF-A0A538RCQ2-F1
#
_cell.length_a   1.000
_cell.length_b   1.000
_cell.length_c   1.000
_cell.angle_alpha   90.00
_cell.angle_beta   90.00
_cell.angle_gamma   90.00
#
_symmetry.space_group_name_H-M   'P 1'
#
loop_
_entity.id
_entity.type
_entity.pdbx_description
1 polymer ?
#
loop_
_entity_poly.entity_id
_entity_poly.type
_entity_poly.pdbx_seq_one_letter_code
_entity_poly.pdbx_strand_id
1 'polypeptide(L)'
;MSALLWLAFALSGAGALGLELLWLRSAGLVLGSTASTTATVLAAYFAGLAVGAFLARRPSATPVRRYAWLELGVAAGAVASYALLRWLASEGAQALLGGAGMAGRAAVVAVAIVPVTVALGATLPTLCHALATPRLVGPRGGALYALNTLGGAAGIAAMGFG
;
A
#
# COMPACT_ATOMS: atom_id res chain seq x y z
N MET A 1 -18.98 -2.23 -17.27
CA MET A 1 -18.70 -1.70 -15.92
C MET A 1 -17.80 -2.62 -15.10
N SER A 2 -18.02 -3.93 -15.12
CA SER A 2 -17.12 -4.93 -14.50
C SER A 2 -15.69 -4.86 -15.06
N ALA A 3 -15.46 -4.99 -16.37
CA ALA A 3 -14.11 -5.02 -16.95
C ALA A 3 -13.18 -3.85 -16.52
N LEU A 4 -13.72 -2.63 -16.40
CA LEU A 4 -13.02 -1.45 -15.89
C LEU A 4 -12.53 -1.64 -14.44
N LEU A 5 -13.34 -2.25 -13.58
CA LEU A 5 -12.97 -2.52 -12.18
C LEU A 5 -11.87 -3.59 -12.07
N TRP A 6 -11.88 -4.58 -12.96
CA TRP A 6 -10.84 -5.62 -13.00
C TRP A 6 -9.51 -5.04 -13.48
N LEU A 7 -9.53 -4.19 -14.51
CA LEU A 7 -8.35 -3.48 -14.99
C LEU A 7 -7.82 -2.50 -13.94
N ALA A 8 -8.69 -1.72 -13.32
CA ALA A 8 -8.33 -0.80 -12.25
C ALA A 8 -7.65 -1.54 -11.08
N PHE A 9 -8.15 -2.74 -10.72
CA PHE A 9 -7.55 -3.53 -9.66
C PHE A 9 -6.18 -4.13 -10.03
N ALA A 10 -5.96 -4.48 -11.30
CA ALA A 10 -4.65 -4.89 -11.78
C ALA A 10 -3.64 -3.73 -11.74
N LEU A 11 -4.05 -2.53 -12.20
CA LEU A 11 -3.23 -1.32 -12.12
C LEU A 11 -2.95 -0.90 -10.67
N SER A 12 -3.93 -1.07 -9.78
CA SER A 12 -3.77 -0.86 -8.34
C SER A 12 -2.72 -1.81 -7.76
N GLY A 13 -2.68 -3.07 -8.21
CA GLY A 13 -1.63 -4.03 -7.83
C GLY A 13 -0.23 -3.59 -8.29
N ALA A 14 -0.12 -3.10 -9.53
CA ALA A 14 1.12 -2.52 -10.05
C ALA A 14 1.59 -1.33 -9.20
N GLY A 15 0.66 -0.43 -8.84
CA GLY A 15 0.92 0.71 -7.97
C GLY A 15 1.33 0.29 -6.56
N ALA A 16 0.64 -0.69 -5.97
CA ALA A 16 0.89 -1.16 -4.61
C ALA A 16 2.32 -1.70 -4.43
N LEU A 17 2.77 -2.57 -5.33
CA LEU A 17 4.13 -3.10 -5.28
C LEU A 17 5.19 -2.08 -5.75
N GLY A 18 4.84 -1.18 -6.66
CA GLY A 18 5.70 -0.04 -7.02
C GLY A 18 5.95 0.89 -5.83
N LEU A 19 4.92 1.17 -5.04
CA LEU A 19 5.02 1.95 -3.81
C LEU A 19 5.84 1.23 -2.74
N GLU A 20 5.71 -0.08 -2.62
CA GLU A 20 6.55 -0.88 -1.72
C GLU A 20 8.04 -0.72 -2.07
N LEU A 21 8.41 -0.83 -3.36
CA LEU A 21 9.78 -0.58 -3.81
C LEU A 21 10.23 0.86 -3.52
N LEU A 22 9.39 1.84 -3.81
CA LEU A 22 9.66 3.25 -3.55
C LEU A 22 9.89 3.51 -2.06
N TRP A 23 9.10 2.88 -1.19
CA TRP A 23 9.23 2.97 0.26
C TRP A 23 10.50 2.27 0.76
N LEU A 24 10.87 1.11 0.22
CA LEU A 24 12.15 0.47 0.53
C LEU A 24 13.33 1.39 0.23
N ARG A 25 13.34 2.04 -0.94
CA ARG A 25 14.39 3.00 -1.32
C ARG A 25 14.39 4.24 -0.43
N SER A 26 13.21 4.83 -0.21
CA SER A 26 13.07 6.10 0.53
C SER A 26 13.30 5.94 2.03
N ALA A 27 12.74 4.90 2.64
CA ALA A 27 12.96 4.58 4.05
C ALA A 27 14.41 4.15 4.33
N GLY A 28 15.08 3.57 3.33
CA GLY A 28 16.51 3.27 3.39
C GLY A 28 17.37 4.51 3.68
N LEU A 29 16.99 5.66 3.12
CA LEU A 29 17.66 6.94 3.38
C LEU A 29 17.44 7.46 4.81
N VAL A 30 16.33 7.05 5.46
CA VAL A 30 15.99 7.47 6.82
C VAL A 30 16.62 6.55 7.87
N LEU A 31 16.61 5.24 7.61
CA LEU A 31 17.03 4.20 8.55
C LEU A 31 18.49 3.80 8.37
N GLY A 32 19.08 3.97 7.19
CA GLY A 32 20.49 3.69 6.88
C GLY A 32 20.90 2.21 6.88
N SER A 33 20.08 1.32 7.44
CA SER A 33 20.30 -0.12 7.49
C SER A 33 19.33 -0.84 6.55
N THR A 34 19.86 -1.62 5.62
CA THR A 34 19.06 -2.42 4.69
C THR A 34 18.15 -3.40 5.42
N ALA A 35 18.67 -4.11 6.43
CA ALA A 35 17.90 -5.08 7.20
C ALA A 35 16.73 -4.41 7.96
N SER A 36 16.99 -3.30 8.65
CA SER A 36 15.98 -2.57 9.41
C SER A 36 14.93 -1.93 8.50
N THR A 37 15.35 -1.43 7.34
CA THR A 37 14.47 -0.85 6.32
C THR A 37 13.50 -1.89 5.79
N THR A 38 14.02 -3.02 5.29
CA THR A 38 13.19 -4.09 4.74
C THR A 38 12.22 -4.61 5.80
N ALA A 39 12.69 -4.88 7.02
CA ALA A 39 11.83 -5.35 8.09
C ALA A 39 10.70 -4.35 8.43
N THR A 40 11.03 -3.06 8.52
CA THR A 40 10.06 -2.00 8.90
C THR A 40 9.03 -1.79 7.79
N VAL A 41 9.47 -1.68 6.54
CA VAL A 41 8.58 -1.46 5.39
C VAL A 41 7.65 -2.66 5.22
N LEU A 42 8.16 -3.89 5.23
CA LEU A 42 7.32 -5.09 5.12
C LEU A 42 6.34 -5.20 6.28
N ALA A 43 6.79 -4.97 7.52
CA ALA A 43 5.91 -5.03 8.69
C ALA A 43 4.79 -3.98 8.59
N ALA A 44 5.12 -2.74 8.28
CA ALA A 44 4.13 -1.67 8.11
C ALA A 44 3.17 -1.93 6.93
N TYR A 45 3.71 -2.48 5.84
CA TYR A 45 2.94 -2.81 4.65
C TYR A 45 1.90 -3.90 4.95
N PHE A 46 2.34 -5.07 5.43
CA PHE A 46 1.43 -6.17 5.73
C PHE A 46 0.48 -5.86 6.90
N ALA A 47 0.94 -5.17 7.94
CA ALA A 47 0.07 -4.75 9.04
C ALA A 47 -1.03 -3.81 8.54
N GLY A 48 -0.68 -2.82 7.73
CA GLY A 48 -1.67 -1.92 7.13
C GLY A 48 -2.64 -2.66 6.22
N LEU A 49 -2.16 -3.57 5.36
CA LEU A 49 -3.03 -4.40 4.52
C LEU A 49 -4.04 -5.20 5.36
N ALA A 50 -3.57 -5.86 6.41
CA ALA A 50 -4.41 -6.65 7.31
C ALA A 50 -5.47 -5.78 8.00
N VAL A 51 -5.07 -4.62 8.55
CA VAL A 51 -5.98 -3.67 9.19
C VAL A 51 -6.99 -3.12 8.18
N GLY A 52 -6.55 -2.73 6.98
CA GLY A 52 -7.41 -2.25 5.90
C GLY A 52 -8.46 -3.28 5.48
N ALA A 53 -8.03 -4.53 5.28
CA ALA A 53 -8.92 -5.63 4.93
C ALA A 53 -9.94 -5.91 6.04
N PHE A 54 -9.48 -5.89 7.30
CA PHE A 54 -10.33 -6.01 8.48
C PHE A 54 -11.37 -4.89 8.52
N LEU A 55 -10.98 -3.61 8.40
CA LEU A 55 -11.89 -2.46 8.40
C LEU A 55 -12.87 -2.48 7.20
N ALA A 56 -12.50 -3.11 6.10
CA ALA A 56 -13.35 -3.27 4.93
C ALA A 56 -14.19 -4.56 4.93
N ARG A 57 -14.19 -5.38 6.00
CA ARG A 57 -14.92 -6.66 6.05
C ARG A 57 -16.43 -6.53 5.87
N ARG A 58 -17.01 -5.39 6.25
CA ARG A 58 -18.46 -5.19 6.18
C ARG A 58 -18.83 -4.66 4.79
N PRO A 59 -19.90 -5.20 4.18
CA PRO A 59 -20.35 -4.74 2.87
C PRO A 59 -20.75 -3.27 2.93
N SER A 60 -20.36 -2.55 1.88
CA SER A 60 -20.81 -1.17 1.67
C SER A 60 -22.04 -1.19 0.77
N ALA A 61 -23.02 -0.32 1.04
CA ALA A 61 -24.14 -0.08 0.12
C ALA A 61 -23.67 0.52 -1.22
N THR A 62 -22.48 1.12 -1.26
CA THR A 62 -21.91 1.78 -2.45
C THR A 62 -20.44 1.37 -2.65
N PRO A 63 -20.17 0.09 -2.95
CA PRO A 63 -18.83 -0.45 -2.93
C PRO A 63 -17.92 0.16 -4.02
N VAL A 64 -18.47 0.48 -5.20
CA VAL A 64 -17.72 1.16 -6.27
C VAL A 64 -17.26 2.56 -5.86
N ARG A 65 -18.14 3.35 -5.21
CA ARG A 65 -17.79 4.69 -4.72
C ARG A 65 -16.75 4.62 -3.60
N ARG A 66 -16.88 3.66 -2.69
CA ARG A 66 -15.88 3.41 -1.64
C ARG A 66 -14.52 3.05 -2.26
N TYR A 67 -14.50 2.18 -3.27
CA TYR A 67 -13.28 1.82 -3.97
C TYR A 67 -12.60 3.03 -4.62
N ALA A 68 -13.36 3.87 -5.33
CA ALA A 68 -12.82 5.10 -5.94
C ALA A 68 -12.19 6.05 -4.90
N TRP A 69 -12.85 6.25 -3.75
CA TRP A 69 -12.28 7.06 -2.66
C TRP A 69 -11.03 6.45 -2.03
N LEU A 70 -10.97 5.12 -1.92
CA LEU A 70 -9.77 4.43 -1.45
C LEU A 70 -8.61 4.66 -2.41
N GLU A 71 -8.81 4.48 -3.72
CA GLU A 71 -7.75 4.69 -4.73
C GLU A 71 -7.28 6.16 -4.77
N LEU A 72 -8.21 7.13 -4.67
CA LEU A 72 -7.83 8.55 -4.54
C LEU A 72 -7.04 8.82 -3.27
N GLY A 73 -7.44 8.19 -2.15
CA GLY A 73 -6.72 8.26 -0.89
C GLY A 73 -5.33 7.63 -0.96
N VAL A 74 -5.18 6.52 -1.69
CA VAL A 74 -3.88 5.88 -1.96
C VAL A 74 -3.00 6.81 -2.78
N ALA A 75 -3.52 7.39 -3.87
CA ALA A 75 -2.75 8.30 -4.72
C ALA A 75 -2.27 9.55 -3.94
N ALA A 76 -3.17 10.22 -3.23
CA ALA A 76 -2.82 11.38 -2.42
C ALA A 76 -1.89 11.01 -1.25
N GLY A 77 -2.18 9.90 -0.57
CA GLY A 77 -1.39 9.38 0.54
C GLY A 77 0.01 8.96 0.11
N ALA A 78 0.17 8.40 -1.08
CA ALA A 78 1.48 8.05 -1.64
C ALA A 78 2.36 9.28 -1.84
N VAL A 79 1.80 10.37 -2.39
CA VAL A 79 2.52 11.64 -2.56
C VAL A 79 2.92 12.22 -1.20
N ALA A 80 1.99 12.26 -0.25
CA ALA A 80 2.27 12.76 1.11
C ALA A 80 3.32 11.91 1.83
N SER A 81 3.21 10.57 1.73
CA SER A 81 4.14 9.60 2.29
C SER A 81 5.55 9.79 1.73
N TYR A 82 5.67 9.91 0.41
CA TYR A 82 6.95 10.17 -0.26
C TYR A 82 7.55 11.50 0.18
N ALA A 83 6.77 12.59 0.18
CA ALA A 83 7.24 13.90 0.63
C ALA A 83 7.73 13.86 2.08
N LEU A 84 7.00 13.17 2.96
CA LEU A 84 7.38 12.99 4.36
C LEU A 84 8.69 12.21 4.50
N LEU A 85 8.84 11.06 3.81
CA LEU A 85 10.09 10.29 3.84
C LEU A 85 11.28 11.07 3.30
N ARG A 86 11.08 11.89 2.25
CA ARG A 86 12.10 12.79 1.72
C ARG A 86 12.50 13.85 2.74
N TRP A 87 11.54 14.44 3.44
CA TRP A 87 11.82 15.38 4.52
C TRP A 87 12.57 14.69 5.69
N LEU A 88 12.16 13.49 6.09
CA LEU A 88 12.83 12.70 7.15
C LEU A 88 14.27 12.32 6.79
N ALA A 89 14.58 12.22 5.50
CA ALA A 89 15.94 11.98 5.01
C ALA A 89 16.82 13.25 4.97
N SER A 90 16.25 14.45 5.21
CA SER A 90 17.03 15.69 5.28
C SER A 90 17.92 15.73 6.53
N GLU A 91 19.04 16.46 6.45
CA GLU A 91 19.98 16.60 7.57
C GLU A 91 19.32 17.12 8.84
N GLY A 92 18.44 18.12 8.71
CA GLY A 92 17.72 18.70 9.85
C GLY A 92 16.82 17.67 10.55
N ALA A 93 16.07 16.87 9.78
CA ALA A 93 15.23 15.83 10.36
C ALA A 93 16.05 14.67 10.93
N GLN A 94 17.16 14.30 10.30
CA GLN A 94 18.07 13.27 10.81
C GLN A 94 18.72 13.66 12.14
N ALA A 95 19.04 14.95 12.33
CA ALA A 95 19.51 15.49 13.60
C ALA A 95 18.47 15.32 14.71
N LEU A 96 17.19 15.64 14.43
CA LEU A 96 16.08 15.44 15.37
C LEU A 96 15.87 13.95 15.71
N LEU A 97 16.00 13.08 14.70
CA LEU A 97 15.89 11.62 14.86
C LEU A 97 17.11 10.98 15.54
N GLY A 98 18.21 11.72 15.71
CA GLY A 98 19.43 11.24 16.38
C GLY A 98 19.16 10.75 17.81
N GLY A 99 18.25 11.42 18.53
CA GLY A 99 17.86 11.03 19.90
C GLY A 99 16.82 9.91 19.98
N ALA A 100 16.14 9.56 18.88
CA ALA A 100 15.01 8.63 18.88
C ALA A 100 15.42 7.15 18.78
N GLY A 101 16.67 6.87 18.41
CA GLY A 101 17.17 5.52 18.14
C GLY A 101 16.46 4.83 16.97
N MET A 102 16.82 3.56 16.72
CA MET A 102 16.28 2.81 15.56
C MET A 102 14.77 2.59 15.66
N ALA A 103 14.25 2.28 16.86
CA ALA A 103 12.83 2.04 17.06
C ALA A 103 11.98 3.29 16.78
N GLY A 104 12.43 4.47 17.23
CA GLY A 104 11.75 5.73 16.93
C GLY A 104 11.77 6.07 15.44
N ARG A 105 12.91 5.88 14.78
CA ARG A 105 13.02 6.06 13.32
C ARG A 105 12.07 5.11 12.56
N ALA A 106 12.03 3.84 12.95
CA ALA A 106 11.14 2.84 12.37
C ALA A 106 9.65 3.20 12.58
N ALA A 107 9.30 3.71 13.77
CA ALA A 107 7.94 4.15 14.05
C ALA A 107 7.51 5.33 13.16
N VAL A 108 8.37 6.32 12.95
CA VAL A 108 8.06 7.46 12.08
C VAL A 108 7.95 7.03 10.61
N VAL A 109 8.80 6.11 10.14
CA VAL A 109 8.65 5.50 8.81
C VAL A 109 7.32 4.74 8.70
N ALA A 110 6.95 3.96 9.72
CA ALA A 110 5.67 3.25 9.72
C ALA A 110 4.47 4.21 9.66
N VAL A 111 4.53 5.35 10.35
CA VAL A 111 3.48 6.40 10.26
C VAL A 111 3.35 6.94 8.83
N ALA A 112 4.44 7.06 8.09
CA ALA A 112 4.39 7.50 6.69
C ALA A 112 3.75 6.45 5.76
N ILE A 113 3.86 5.15 6.07
CA ILE A 113 3.46 4.06 5.18
C ILE A 113 2.06 3.51 5.51
N VAL A 114 1.78 3.28 6.79
CA VAL A 114 0.58 2.57 7.27
C VAL A 114 -0.74 3.16 6.75
N PRO A 115 -0.97 4.49 6.72
CA PRO A 115 -2.24 5.04 6.25
C PRO A 115 -2.55 4.65 4.79
N VAL A 116 -1.52 4.65 3.94
CA VAL A 116 -1.64 4.29 2.52
C VAL A 116 -1.89 2.79 2.38
N THR A 117 -1.19 1.96 3.16
CA THR A 117 -1.32 0.50 3.09
C THR A 117 -2.62 0.00 3.70
N VAL A 118 -3.18 0.72 4.68
CA VAL A 118 -4.57 0.51 5.15
C VAL A 118 -5.59 0.78 4.05
N ALA A 119 -5.42 1.86 3.29
CA ALA A 119 -6.30 2.14 2.16
C ALA A 119 -6.18 1.06 1.07
N LEU A 120 -4.95 0.63 0.74
CA LEU A 120 -4.68 -0.48 -0.17
C LEU A 120 -5.33 -1.79 0.31
N GLY A 121 -5.20 -2.13 1.59
CA GLY A 121 -5.78 -3.36 2.17
C GLY A 121 -7.31 -3.41 2.08
N ALA A 122 -7.96 -2.25 2.11
CA ALA A 122 -9.41 -2.13 2.00
C ALA A 122 -9.94 -2.32 0.57
N THR A 123 -9.09 -2.26 -0.46
CA THR A 123 -9.51 -2.31 -1.88
C THR A 123 -10.12 -3.65 -2.28
N LEU A 124 -9.43 -4.76 -1.97
CA LEU A 124 -9.86 -6.11 -2.36
C LEU A 124 -11.21 -6.49 -1.74
N PRO A 125 -11.45 -6.39 -0.42
CA PRO A 125 -12.77 -6.70 0.14
C PRO A 125 -13.86 -5.80 -0.43
N THR A 126 -13.56 -4.52 -0.67
CA THR A 126 -14.52 -3.58 -1.25
C THR A 126 -14.92 -3.97 -2.68
N LEU A 127 -13.97 -4.41 -3.51
CA LEU A 127 -14.26 -4.92 -4.85
C LEU A 127 -14.98 -6.26 -4.82
N CYS A 128 -14.64 -7.16 -3.90
CA CYS A 128 -15.40 -8.38 -3.68
C CYS A 128 -16.87 -8.08 -3.36
N HIS A 129 -17.17 -7.06 -2.54
CA HIS A 129 -18.55 -6.63 -2.30
C HIS A 129 -19.25 -6.07 -3.55
N ALA A 130 -18.52 -5.49 -4.51
CA ALA A 130 -19.07 -4.98 -5.75
C ALA A 130 -19.30 -6.06 -6.82
N LEU A 131 -18.45 -7.10 -6.84
CA LEU A 131 -18.32 -8.03 -7.97
C LEU A 131 -18.66 -9.48 -7.63
N ALA A 132 -18.59 -9.88 -6.36
CA ALA A 132 -18.86 -11.23 -5.93
C ALA A 132 -20.28 -11.37 -5.37
N THR A 133 -21.04 -12.32 -5.92
CA THR A 133 -22.23 -12.86 -5.27
C THR A 133 -21.84 -13.96 -4.28
N PRO A 134 -22.67 -14.31 -3.28
CA PRO A 134 -22.34 -15.32 -2.26
C PRO A 134 -21.86 -16.67 -2.83
N ARG A 135 -22.31 -17.05 -4.03
CA ARG A 135 -21.92 -18.28 -4.73
C ARG A 135 -20.56 -18.19 -5.44
N LEU A 136 -20.02 -17.00 -5.65
CA LEU A 136 -18.85 -16.74 -6.50
C LEU A 136 -17.70 -16.05 -5.75
N VAL A 137 -17.79 -15.93 -4.43
CA VAL A 137 -16.77 -15.27 -3.59
C VAL A 137 -15.40 -15.94 -3.74
N GLY A 138 -15.33 -17.28 -3.73
CA GLY A 138 -14.08 -18.03 -3.91
C GLY A 138 -13.45 -17.80 -5.29
N PRO A 139 -14.10 -18.18 -6.40
CA PRO A 139 -13.53 -18.07 -7.75
C PRO A 139 -13.24 -16.62 -8.18
N ARG A 140 -14.16 -15.67 -7.92
CA ARG A 140 -13.97 -14.26 -8.32
C ARG A 140 -12.98 -13.54 -7.41
N GLY A 141 -12.98 -13.83 -6.11
CA GLY A 141 -11.98 -13.30 -5.19
C GLY A 141 -10.57 -13.77 -5.54
N GLY A 142 -10.41 -15.07 -5.83
CA GLY A 142 -9.14 -15.63 -6.29
C GLY A 142 -8.66 -15.03 -7.60
N ALA A 143 -9.55 -14.87 -8.59
CA ALA A 143 -9.20 -14.26 -9.87
C ALA A 143 -8.81 -12.77 -9.74
N LEU A 144 -9.52 -12.01 -8.90
CA LEU A 144 -9.15 -10.62 -8.58
C LEU A 144 -7.75 -10.58 -7.95
N TYR A 145 -7.49 -11.42 -6.94
CA TYR A 145 -6.18 -11.48 -6.29
C TYR A 145 -5.04 -11.88 -7.24
N ALA A 146 -5.29 -12.83 -8.14
CA ALA A 146 -4.33 -13.23 -9.17
C ALA A 146 -4.01 -12.07 -10.13
N LEU A 147 -5.03 -11.32 -10.59
CA LEU A 147 -4.85 -10.15 -11.45
C LEU A 147 -4.08 -9.03 -10.76
N ASN A 148 -4.36 -8.78 -9.48
CA ASN A 148 -3.64 -7.80 -8.68
C ASN A 148 -2.17 -8.19 -8.50
N THR A 149 -1.90 -9.46 -8.23
CA THR A 149 -0.53 -10.00 -8.12
C THR A 149 0.22 -9.90 -9.46
N LEU A 150 -0.42 -10.26 -10.58
CA LEU A 150 0.17 -10.14 -11.92
C LEU A 150 0.48 -8.68 -12.28
N GLY A 151 -0.47 -7.77 -12.01
CA GLY A 151 -0.25 -6.33 -12.18
C GLY A 151 0.91 -5.83 -11.33
N GLY A 152 0.96 -6.28 -10.06
CA GLY A 152 2.09 -6.04 -9.16
C GLY A 152 3.42 -6.47 -9.75
N ALA A 153 3.53 -7.73 -10.19
CA ALA A 153 4.75 -8.26 -10.79
C ALA A 153 5.20 -7.46 -12.01
N ALA A 154 4.26 -7.09 -12.90
CA ALA A 154 4.53 -6.24 -14.05
C ALA A 154 4.98 -4.82 -13.64
N GLY A 155 4.36 -4.25 -12.59
CA GLY A 155 4.72 -2.95 -12.03
C GLY A 155 6.14 -2.92 -11.45
N ILE A 156 6.50 -3.92 -10.64
CA ILE A 156 7.88 -4.07 -10.15
C ILE A 156 8.84 -4.24 -11.33
N ALA A 157 8.52 -5.09 -12.31
CA ALA A 157 9.39 -5.29 -13.47
C ALA A 157 9.62 -3.99 -14.25
N ALA A 158 8.60 -3.12 -14.36
CA ALA A 158 8.73 -1.83 -15.02
C ALA A 158 9.53 -0.80 -14.19
N MET A 159 9.42 -0.81 -12.86
CA MET A 159 10.09 0.17 -11.97
C MET A 159 11.47 -0.29 -11.46
N GLY A 160 11.71 -1.60 -11.43
CA GLY A 160 12.88 -2.22 -10.79
C GLY A 160 14.20 -1.98 -11.51
N PHE A 161 14.15 -1.57 -12.78
CA PHE A 161 15.34 -1.32 -13.62
C PHE A 161 15.63 0.19 -13.85
N GLY A 162 15.05 1.08 -13.03
CA GLY A 162 15.32 2.52 -13.03
C GLY A 162 15.84 3.02 -11.69
#